data_AF-A0A5S6QNW7-F1
#
_entry.id   AF-A0A5S6QNW7-F1
#
_cell.length_a   1.000
_cell.length_b   1.000
_cell.length_c   1.000
_cell.angle_alpha   90.00
_cell.angle_beta   90.00
_cell.angle_gamma   90.00
#
_symmetry.space_group_name_H-M   'P 1'
#
loop_
_entity.id
_entity.type
_entity.pdbx_description
1 polymer ?
#
loop_
_entity_poly.entity_id
_entity_poly.type
_entity_poly.pdbx_seq_one_letter_code
_entity_poly.pdbx_strand_id
1 'polypeptide(L)'
;MLAKSIGSNECDWDVVLPKVMMAYRATTHASTGQSPFVMMFGRQCRMPEAVTSPSKVLDQLNEAVRQRTSQEASRQKRYYDRKVKPQQFEAGDHVLLFTPRLQAGQKRKFRKPWTGPYTKK
;
A
#
# COMPACT_ATOMS: atom_id res chain seq x y z
N MET A 1 -11.66 -2.76 2.76
CA MET A 1 -12.94 -2.76 2.02
C MET A 1 -13.39 -4.18 1.70
N LEU A 2 -12.55 -5.01 1.04
CA LEU A 2 -12.91 -6.39 0.70
C LEU A 2 -13.30 -7.27 1.90
N ALA A 3 -12.45 -7.36 2.92
CA ALA A 3 -12.74 -8.16 4.12
C ALA A 3 -14.00 -7.71 4.89
N LYS A 4 -14.45 -6.47 4.69
CA LYS A 4 -15.67 -5.93 5.32
C LYS A 4 -16.94 -6.24 4.50
N SER A 5 -16.78 -6.52 3.21
CA SER A 5 -17.88 -6.78 2.28
C SER A 5 -18.14 -8.27 2.03
N ILE A 6 -17.26 -9.14 2.52
CA ILE A 6 -17.46 -10.60 2.50
C ILE A 6 -18.42 -10.95 3.65
N GLY A 7 -19.42 -11.77 3.37
CA GLY A 7 -20.37 -12.27 4.37
C GLY A 7 -19.78 -13.35 5.28
N SER A 8 -20.62 -14.00 6.07
CA SER A 8 -20.19 -15.10 6.96
C SER A 8 -19.57 -16.30 6.22
N ASN A 9 -19.91 -16.47 4.94
CA ASN A 9 -19.30 -17.46 4.08
C ASN A 9 -18.13 -16.79 3.32
N GLU A 10 -16.90 -17.12 3.71
CA GLU A 10 -15.66 -16.51 3.19
C GLU A 10 -15.34 -16.85 1.71
N CYS A 11 -16.29 -17.45 0.99
CA CYS A 11 -16.11 -17.95 -0.38
C CYS A 11 -16.58 -16.97 -1.47
N ASP A 12 -17.39 -15.95 -1.16
CA ASP A 12 -18.02 -15.09 -2.16
C ASP A 12 -17.18 -13.85 -2.56
N TRP A 13 -15.86 -13.91 -2.36
CA TRP A 13 -14.97 -12.76 -2.55
C TRP A 13 -14.90 -12.31 -4.01
N ASP A 14 -14.99 -13.25 -4.95
CA ASP A 14 -14.92 -13.05 -6.39
C ASP A 14 -16.16 -12.30 -6.92
N VAL A 15 -17.34 -12.61 -6.40
CA VAL A 15 -18.60 -11.94 -6.73
C VAL A 15 -18.61 -10.50 -6.21
N VAL A 16 -18.04 -10.26 -5.04
CA VAL A 16 -18.02 -8.95 -4.37
C VAL A 16 -16.86 -8.07 -4.87
N LEU A 17 -15.78 -8.66 -5.37
CA LEU A 17 -14.58 -7.96 -5.81
C LEU A 17 -14.86 -6.86 -6.86
N PRO A 18 -15.64 -7.08 -7.95
CA PRO A 18 -15.94 -6.02 -8.91
C PRO A 18 -16.59 -4.79 -8.27
N LYS A 19 -17.50 -5.00 -7.31
CA LYS A 19 -18.20 -3.92 -6.59
C LYS A 19 -17.23 -3.12 -5.73
N VAL A 20 -16.35 -3.81 -5.01
CA VAL A 20 -15.30 -3.18 -4.18
C VAL A 20 -14.29 -2.42 -5.03
N MET A 21 -13.88 -3.00 -6.16
CA MET A 21 -12.98 -2.34 -7.10
C MET A 21 -13.58 -1.08 -7.69
N MET A 22 -14.89 -1.08 -7.99
CA MET A 22 -15.60 0.12 -8.44
C MET A 22 -15.61 1.20 -7.36
N ALA A 23 -15.96 0.85 -6.12
CA ALA A 23 -15.92 1.78 -4.99
C ALA A 23 -14.51 2.36 -4.78
N TYR A 24 -13.47 1.52 -4.87
CA TYR A 24 -12.08 1.95 -4.77
C TYR A 24 -11.69 2.94 -5.87
N ARG A 25 -12.07 2.67 -7.12
CA ARG A 25 -11.79 3.55 -8.28
C ARG A 25 -12.50 4.90 -8.19
N ALA A 26 -13.68 4.94 -7.57
CA ALA A 26 -14.48 6.16 -7.42
C ALA A 26 -14.08 7.01 -6.19
N THR A 27 -13.52 6.39 -5.15
CA THR A 27 -13.19 7.08 -3.89
C THR A 27 -11.89 7.87 -3.99
N THR A 28 -11.84 9.05 -3.37
CA THR A 28 -10.61 9.85 -3.28
C THR A 28 -9.62 9.24 -2.29
N HIS A 29 -8.35 9.19 -2.67
CA HIS A 29 -7.28 8.77 -1.77
C HIS A 29 -6.72 9.96 -0.99
N ALA A 30 -6.42 9.78 0.30
CA ALA A 30 -5.89 10.84 1.15
C ALA A 30 -4.53 11.39 0.68
N SER A 31 -3.64 10.50 0.20
CA SER A 31 -2.30 10.85 -0.28
C SER A 31 -2.33 11.64 -1.59
N THR A 32 -3.08 11.17 -2.58
CA THR A 32 -3.17 11.81 -3.91
C THR A 32 -4.21 12.91 -3.98
N GLY A 33 -5.17 12.95 -3.05
CA GLY A 33 -6.30 13.89 -3.05
C GLY A 33 -7.33 13.65 -4.17
N GLN A 34 -7.10 12.66 -5.03
CA GLN A 34 -7.90 12.35 -6.21
C GLN A 34 -8.26 10.87 -6.24
N SER A 35 -9.32 10.52 -6.97
CA SER A 35 -9.67 9.11 -7.17
C SER A 35 -8.80 8.50 -8.28
N PRO A 36 -8.53 7.18 -8.25
CA PRO A 36 -7.73 6.52 -9.29
C PRO A 36 -8.35 6.68 -10.68
N PHE A 37 -9.68 6.71 -10.77
CA PHE A 37 -10.38 6.91 -12.04
C PHE A 37 -10.15 8.33 -12.61
N VAL A 38 -10.14 9.34 -11.75
CA VAL A 38 -9.84 10.73 -12.15
C VAL A 38 -8.39 10.87 -12.62
N MET A 39 -7.44 10.20 -11.97
CA MET A 39 -6.04 10.20 -12.40
C MET A 39 -5.82 9.54 -13.77
N MET A 40 -6.59 8.50 -14.09
CA MET A 40 -6.44 7.78 -15.35
C MET A 40 -7.16 8.46 -16.52
N PHE A 41 -8.36 9.00 -16.28
CA PHE A 41 -9.25 9.50 -17.34
C PHE A 41 -9.49 11.01 -17.29
N GLY A 42 -8.99 11.72 -16.28
CA GLY A 42 -9.18 13.16 -16.11
C GLY A 42 -10.61 13.58 -15.74
N ARG A 43 -11.47 12.62 -15.38
CA ARG A 43 -12.90 12.83 -15.15
C ARG A 43 -13.42 11.99 -13.99
N GLN A 44 -14.52 12.39 -13.39
CA GLN A 44 -15.18 11.62 -12.32
C GLN A 44 -15.80 10.34 -12.86
N CYS A 45 -15.81 9.29 -12.03
CA CYS A 45 -16.46 8.03 -12.35
C CYS A 45 -17.98 8.22 -12.36
N ARG A 46 -18.60 8.23 -13.54
CA ARG A 46 -20.05 8.40 -13.75
C ARG A 46 -20.60 7.28 -14.63
N MET A 47 -21.92 7.09 -14.56
CA MET A 47 -22.63 6.13 -15.41
C MET A 47 -22.53 6.53 -16.90
N PRO A 48 -22.70 5.56 -17.84
CA PRO A 48 -22.31 5.72 -19.25
C PRO A 48 -23.00 6.82 -20.07
N GLU A 49 -24.01 7.52 -19.56
CA GLU A 49 -24.79 8.53 -20.29
C GLU A 49 -24.01 9.80 -20.65
N ALA A 50 -22.83 10.03 -20.08
CA ALA A 50 -22.04 11.26 -20.30
C ALA A 50 -20.63 10.94 -20.82
N VAL A 51 -20.52 10.47 -22.06
CA VAL A 51 -19.23 10.37 -22.76
C VAL A 51 -18.96 11.68 -23.47
N THR A 52 -18.27 12.61 -22.79
CA THR A 52 -17.62 13.76 -23.42
C THR A 52 -16.12 13.50 -23.53
N SER A 53 -15.51 13.99 -24.61
CA SER A 53 -14.11 13.77 -24.99
C SER A 53 -13.12 14.13 -23.88
N PRO A 54 -11.99 13.41 -23.73
CA PRO A 54 -10.98 13.71 -22.72
C PRO A 54 -10.41 15.11 -22.95
N SER A 55 -10.49 15.95 -21.92
CA SER A 55 -10.06 17.35 -21.99
C SER A 55 -8.55 17.47 -21.73
N LYS A 56 -7.93 18.52 -22.27
CA LYS A 56 -6.51 18.93 -22.08
C LYS A 56 -6.11 19.20 -20.61
N VAL A 57 -7.01 18.94 -19.66
CA VAL A 57 -6.88 19.20 -18.21
C VAL A 57 -6.14 18.05 -17.49
N LEU A 58 -6.02 16.87 -18.13
CA LEU A 58 -5.40 15.69 -17.52
C LEU A 58 -3.93 15.89 -17.15
N ASP A 59 -3.14 16.57 -17.99
CA ASP A 59 -1.70 16.74 -17.72
C ASP A 59 -1.45 17.65 -16.50
N GLN A 60 -2.23 18.74 -16.39
CA GLN A 60 -2.16 19.64 -15.24
C GLN A 60 -2.58 18.93 -13.94
N LEU A 61 -3.63 18.11 -14.01
CA LEU A 61 -4.09 17.29 -12.91
C LEU A 61 -3.02 16.29 -12.46
N ASN A 62 -2.38 15.61 -13.42
CA ASN A 62 -1.33 14.63 -13.13
C ASN A 62 -0.13 15.28 -12.45
N GLU A 63 0.28 16.47 -12.89
CA GLU A 63 1.38 17.20 -12.28
C GLU A 63 1.05 17.61 -10.83
N ALA A 64 -0.16 18.14 -10.59
CA ALA A 64 -0.62 18.47 -9.23
C ALA A 64 -0.64 17.24 -8.30
N VAL A 65 -1.07 16.08 -8.82
CA VAL A 65 -1.07 14.82 -8.06
C VAL A 65 0.34 14.35 -7.74
N ARG A 66 1.30 14.47 -8.67
CA ARG A 66 2.71 14.13 -8.44
C ARG A 66 3.32 14.98 -7.32
N GLN A 67 3.10 16.29 -7.35
CA GLN A 67 3.58 17.22 -6.33
C GLN A 67 3.05 16.86 -4.95
N ARG A 68 1.73 16.64 -4.84
CA ARG A 68 1.10 16.24 -3.58
C ARG A 68 1.62 14.88 -3.08
N THR A 69 1.75 13.91 -3.97
CA THR A 69 2.26 12.57 -3.62
C THR A 69 3.69 12.65 -3.08
N SER A 70 4.54 13.48 -3.67
CA SER A 70 5.91 13.72 -3.19
C SER A 70 5.94 14.36 -1.79
N GLN A 71 5.07 15.34 -1.54
CA GLN A 71 4.95 15.98 -0.23
C GLN A 71 4.45 15.00 0.84
N GLU A 72 3.42 14.22 0.54
CA GLU A 72 2.89 13.20 1.46
C GLU A 72 3.90 12.06 1.70
N ALA A 73 4.65 11.63 0.68
CA ALA A 73 5.74 10.67 0.85
C ALA A 73 6.82 11.21 1.80
N SER A 74 7.20 12.47 1.65
CA SER A 74 8.16 13.14 2.54
C SER A 74 7.64 13.23 3.99
N ARG A 75 6.35 13.54 4.16
CA ARG A 75 5.68 13.56 5.47
C ARG A 75 5.65 12.18 6.11
N GLN A 76 5.27 11.15 5.36
CA GLN A 76 5.24 9.76 5.83
C GLN A 76 6.64 9.29 6.23
N LYS A 77 7.67 9.60 5.43
CA LYS A 77 9.07 9.33 5.76
C LYS A 77 9.45 9.97 7.10
N ARG A 78 9.19 11.27 7.29
CA ARG A 78 9.48 11.96 8.56
C ARG A 78 8.76 11.32 9.75
N TYR A 79 7.50 10.93 9.58
CA TYR A 79 6.74 10.29 10.65
C TYR A 79 7.30 8.91 11.02
N TYR A 80 7.70 8.13 10.02
CA TYR A 80 8.34 6.83 10.21
C TYR A 80 9.69 7.02 10.91
N ASP A 81 10.57 7.86 10.36
CA ASP A 81 11.93 8.11 10.86
C ASP A 81 11.93 8.59 12.32
N ARG A 82 10.90 9.34 12.75
CA ARG A 82 10.76 9.77 14.16
C ARG A 82 10.77 8.62 15.17
N LYS A 83 10.29 7.44 14.78
CA LYS A 83 10.23 6.25 15.65
C LYS A 83 11.39 5.28 15.42
N VAL A 84 12.12 5.43 14.32
CA VAL A 84 13.21 4.55 13.97
C VAL A 84 14.43 4.93 14.81
N LYS A 85 14.95 3.96 15.56
CA LYS A 85 16.27 4.08 16.17
C LYS A 85 17.27 3.48 15.17
N PRO A 86 18.10 4.30 14.50
CA PRO A 86 19.09 3.76 13.59
C PRO A 86 20.08 2.92 14.38
N GLN A 87 20.14 1.62 14.09
CA GLN A 87 21.15 0.73 14.62
C GLN A 87 22.22 0.57 13.54
N GLN A 88 23.41 1.11 13.82
CA GLN A 88 24.58 0.92 12.97
C GLN A 88 25.30 -0.35 13.43
N PHE A 89 25.81 -1.11 12.48
CA PHE A 89 26.59 -2.31 12.72
C PHE A 89 27.93 -2.17 12.01
N GLU A 90 29.01 -2.60 12.63
CA GLU A 90 30.36 -2.61 12.06
C GLU A 90 30.75 -4.02 11.61
N ALA A 91 31.74 -4.10 10.71
CA ALA A 91 32.27 -5.40 10.29
C ALA A 91 32.90 -6.08 11.52
N GLY A 92 32.49 -7.32 11.81
CA GLY A 92 32.86 -8.03 13.03
C GLY A 92 31.75 -8.12 14.09
N ASP A 93 30.68 -7.33 13.99
CA ASP A 93 29.57 -7.38 14.95
C ASP A 93 28.80 -8.70 14.87
N HIS A 94 28.38 -9.21 16.03
CA HIS A 94 27.45 -10.32 16.14
C HIS A 94 26.02 -9.84 16.02
N VAL A 95 25.33 -10.28 14.96
CA VAL A 95 23.94 -9.92 14.67
C VAL A 95 23.03 -11.14 14.67
N LEU A 96 21.79 -10.94 15.11
CA LEU A 96 20.73 -11.92 14.96
C LEU A 96 19.95 -11.64 13.67
N LEU A 97 19.73 -12.69 12.88
CA LEU A 97 18.91 -12.63 11.68
C LEU A 97 17.44 -12.87 12.04
N PHE A 98 16.58 -11.91 11.71
CA PHE A 98 15.13 -12.09 11.82
C PHE A 98 14.60 -12.92 10.66
N THR A 99 14.14 -14.13 10.94
CA THR A 99 13.50 -15.02 9.98
C THR A 99 12.00 -15.11 10.30
N PRO A 100 11.12 -14.32 9.65
CA PRO A 100 9.68 -14.35 9.93
C PRO A 100 9.00 -15.62 9.38
N ARG A 101 9.57 -16.24 8.34
CA ARG A 101 9.00 -17.43 7.69
C ARG A 101 9.19 -18.67 8.57
N LEU A 102 8.16 -19.52 8.59
CA LEU A 102 8.25 -20.85 9.18
C LEU A 102 8.98 -21.78 8.22
N GLN A 103 9.99 -22.49 8.71
CA GLN A 103 10.60 -23.61 7.98
C GLN A 103 9.66 -24.82 8.04
N ALA A 104 9.70 -25.68 7.01
CA ALA A 104 8.88 -26.88 6.95
C ALA A 104 9.11 -27.75 8.21
N GLY A 105 8.02 -28.23 8.82
CA GLY A 105 8.05 -29.02 10.06
C GLY A 105 8.11 -28.23 11.37
N GLN A 106 8.37 -26.91 11.34
CA GLN A 106 8.30 -26.08 12.55
C GLN A 106 6.87 -25.64 12.85
N LYS A 107 6.46 -25.68 14.13
CA LYS A 107 5.18 -25.11 14.59
C LYS A 107 5.39 -23.64 14.97
N ARG A 108 4.37 -22.79 14.75
CA ARG A 108 4.41 -21.36 15.10
C ARG A 108 4.59 -21.14 16.61
N LYS A 109 3.95 -21.97 17.43
CA LYS A 109 3.97 -21.86 18.88
C LYS A 109 5.35 -22.25 19.40
N PHE A 110 5.95 -21.40 20.24
CA PHE A 110 7.29 -21.54 20.83
C PHE A 110 8.50 -21.40 19.89
N ARG A 111 8.29 -21.00 18.63
CA ARG A 111 9.40 -20.69 17.72
C ARG A 111 10.04 -19.35 18.07
N LYS A 112 11.36 -19.31 18.16
CA LYS A 112 12.14 -18.06 18.17
C LYS A 112 12.39 -17.63 16.72
N PRO A 113 11.92 -16.44 16.27
CA PRO A 113 12.11 -15.98 14.90
C PRO A 113 13.52 -15.44 14.64
N TRP A 114 14.33 -15.28 15.67
CA TRP A 114 15.71 -14.80 15.60
C TRP A 114 16.69 -15.97 15.59
N THR A 115 17.59 -15.98 14.62
CA THR A 115 18.65 -17.00 14.44
C THR A 115 20.03 -16.35 14.47
N GLY A 116 21.06 -17.06 14.95
CA GLY A 116 22.43 -16.55 15.08
C GLY A 116 23.11 -17.00 16.38
N PRO A 117 24.23 -16.36 16.77
CA PRO A 117 24.79 -15.13 16.20
C PRO A 117 25.53 -15.34 14.87
N TYR A 118 25.41 -14.37 13.96
CA TYR A 118 26.19 -14.29 12.72
C TYR A 118 27.14 -13.10 12.78
N THR A 119 28.32 -13.21 12.20
CA THR A 119 29.26 -12.08 12.09
C THR A 119 28.94 -11.28 10.84
N LYS A 120 28.75 -9.96 10.99
CA LYS A 120 28.64 -9.06 9.84
C LYS A 120 30.01 -9.02 9.13
N LYS A 121 30.05 -9.42 7.86
CA LYS A 121 31.23 -9.28 7.00
C LYS A 121 31.40 -7.83 6.54
#